data_AF-A0A085GMC4-F1
#
_entry.id   AF-A0A085GMC4-F1
#
_cell.length_a   1.000
_cell.length_b   1.000
_cell.length_c   1.000
_cell.angle_alpha   90.00
_cell.angle_beta   90.00
_cell.angle_gamma   90.00
#
_symmetry.space_group_name_H-M   'P 1'
#
loop_
_entity.id
_entity.type
_entity.pdbx_description
1 polymer ?
#
loop_
_entity_poly.entity_id
_entity_poly.type
_entity_poly.pdbx_seq_one_letter_code
_entity_poly.pdbx_strand_id
1 'polypeptide(L)'
;TAFRAVHEASLQVSPFRVFTSLLRLELIEAPALRDFASSVLAKRNIFTPRALELIEQHERDGGLNPQHADEFVQQALETFRWHHTATVTLEEYQQLNAQHRLIADVVAFRGPHINHLTPRTLDIDHVQAEMPKRGIPPKAVIEGPPRRQCPILLRQTSFKALDEKITFKGQAAGEFGSHSARFGEIEQRGVALTTKGRALYDELLNQAREELGAFPNEANAAQYVAILEKVFAAFPDNYAELRQQELAYFRYFVNQTPGQDFDSLEQAIRAGAVSFEPLVYEDFLPVSAAGIFQSNLGDSARSHYEAHSNKHEFHKALGRETIDELKLYADTQQRSLQECARVLRL
;
A
#
# COMPACT_ATOMS: atom_id res chain seq x y z
N THR A 1 1.52 -4.68 -7.07
CA THR A 1 2.62 -3.68 -7.14
C THR A 1 2.10 -2.32 -6.75
N ALA A 2 2.95 -1.33 -6.50
CA ALA A 2 2.55 0.06 -6.26
C ALA A 2 3.01 0.96 -7.40
N PHE A 3 2.09 1.70 -8.01
CA PHE A 3 2.42 2.81 -8.91
C PHE A 3 2.58 4.08 -8.08
N ARG A 4 3.77 4.69 -8.12
CA ARG A 4 4.10 5.91 -7.37
C ARG A 4 5.26 6.66 -8.02
N ALA A 5 5.44 7.92 -7.65
CA ALA A 5 6.68 8.64 -7.91
C ALA A 5 7.86 8.01 -7.15
N VAL A 6 9.07 8.18 -7.68
CA VAL A 6 10.29 7.52 -7.16
C VAL A 6 11.40 8.46 -6.73
N HIS A 7 11.33 9.73 -7.13
CA HIS A 7 12.29 10.76 -6.76
C HIS A 7 11.70 11.67 -5.67
N GLU A 8 12.51 12.08 -4.69
CA GLU A 8 12.11 12.88 -3.54
C GLU A 8 11.44 14.20 -3.93
N ALA A 9 11.93 14.87 -4.97
CA ALA A 9 11.31 16.09 -5.49
C ALA A 9 9.88 15.84 -6.05
N SER A 10 9.66 14.71 -6.71
CA SER A 10 8.33 14.34 -7.22
C SER A 10 7.38 13.93 -6.09
N LEU A 11 7.89 13.21 -5.08
CA LEU A 11 7.13 12.82 -3.90
C LEU A 11 6.71 14.05 -3.06
N GLN A 12 7.51 15.10 -3.02
CA GLN A 12 7.15 16.38 -2.39
C GLN A 12 5.99 17.09 -3.11
N VAL A 13 5.90 16.97 -4.44
CA VAL A 13 4.76 17.51 -5.20
C VAL A 13 3.51 16.67 -4.97
N SER A 14 3.62 15.34 -5.08
CA SER A 14 2.52 14.43 -4.78
C SER A 14 3.04 13.02 -4.42
N PRO A 15 2.88 12.57 -3.16
CA PRO A 15 3.19 11.21 -2.76
C PRO A 15 1.98 10.28 -2.99
N PHE A 16 1.18 10.54 -4.02
CA PHE A 16 0.04 9.69 -4.38
C PHE A 16 0.54 8.33 -4.89
N ARG A 17 -0.09 7.26 -4.43
CA ARG A 17 0.29 5.88 -4.74
C ARG A 17 -0.96 5.07 -5.01
N VAL A 18 -0.88 4.16 -5.98
CA VAL A 18 -1.96 3.20 -6.27
C VAL A 18 -1.41 1.79 -6.13
N PHE A 19 -1.86 1.09 -5.09
CA PHE A 19 -1.60 -0.35 -4.96
C PHE A 19 -2.49 -1.10 -5.95
N THR A 20 -1.89 -1.79 -6.90
CA THR A 20 -2.58 -2.51 -7.98
C THR A 20 -2.29 -4.01 -7.89
N SER A 21 -3.37 -4.77 -7.72
CA SER A 21 -3.39 -6.24 -7.70
C SER A 21 -3.85 -6.78 -9.05
N LEU A 22 -3.26 -7.90 -9.46
CA LEU A 22 -3.68 -8.65 -10.65
C LEU A 22 -4.30 -9.98 -10.19
N LEU A 23 -5.55 -10.23 -10.57
CA LEU A 23 -6.24 -11.49 -10.27
C LEU A 23 -5.58 -12.65 -11.03
N ARG A 24 -5.22 -13.71 -10.30
CA ARG A 24 -4.64 -14.95 -10.86
C ARG A 24 -5.73 -15.99 -11.10
N LEU A 25 -6.27 -16.02 -12.31
CA LEU A 25 -7.37 -16.93 -12.67
C LEU A 25 -6.99 -18.41 -12.55
N GLU A 26 -5.73 -18.76 -12.73
CA GLU A 26 -5.21 -20.12 -12.59
C GLU A 26 -5.34 -20.68 -11.17
N LEU A 27 -5.56 -19.82 -10.17
CA LEU A 27 -5.84 -20.20 -8.78
C LEU A 27 -7.34 -20.44 -8.49
N ILE A 28 -8.23 -20.19 -9.46
CA ILE A 28 -9.65 -20.53 -9.34
C ILE A 28 -9.79 -22.04 -9.54
N GLU A 29 -10.14 -22.77 -8.48
CA GLU A 29 -10.13 -24.23 -8.45
C GLU A 29 -11.08 -24.86 -9.47
N ALA A 30 -12.31 -24.36 -9.55
CA ALA A 30 -13.34 -24.87 -10.46
C ALA A 30 -13.06 -24.44 -11.91
N PRO A 31 -12.78 -25.38 -12.85
CA PRO A 31 -12.43 -25.02 -14.24
C PRO A 31 -13.55 -24.26 -14.96
N ALA A 32 -14.80 -24.67 -14.79
CA ALA A 32 -15.94 -23.98 -15.38
C ALA A 32 -16.08 -22.53 -14.89
N LEU A 33 -15.82 -22.28 -13.60
CA LEU A 33 -15.86 -20.92 -13.02
C LEU A 33 -14.68 -20.08 -13.51
N ARG A 34 -13.51 -20.69 -13.69
CA ARG A 34 -12.33 -20.05 -14.27
C ARG A 34 -12.57 -19.62 -15.71
N ASP A 35 -13.13 -20.51 -16.53
CA ASP A 35 -13.45 -20.24 -17.93
C ASP A 35 -14.53 -19.15 -18.04
N PHE A 36 -15.54 -19.21 -17.17
CA PHE A 36 -16.54 -18.17 -17.06
C PHE A 36 -15.91 -16.81 -16.73
N ALA A 37 -15.11 -16.73 -15.65
CA ALA A 37 -14.44 -15.50 -15.24
C ALA A 37 -13.55 -14.93 -16.35
N SER A 38 -12.76 -15.79 -17.02
CA SER A 38 -11.95 -15.42 -18.17
C SER A 38 -12.81 -14.82 -19.30
N SER A 39 -13.94 -15.45 -19.63
CA SER A 39 -14.84 -14.98 -20.69
C SER A 39 -15.51 -13.64 -20.40
N VAL A 40 -15.81 -13.35 -19.12
CA VAL A 40 -16.38 -12.07 -18.68
C VAL A 40 -15.31 -10.98 -18.76
N LEU A 41 -14.11 -11.27 -18.24
CA LEU A 41 -12.99 -10.33 -18.25
C LEU A 41 -12.52 -10.01 -19.68
N ALA A 42 -12.55 -10.96 -20.61
CA ALA A 42 -12.12 -10.74 -21.99
C ALA A 42 -13.04 -9.81 -22.80
N LYS A 43 -14.29 -9.62 -22.37
CA LYS A 43 -15.28 -8.78 -23.09
C LYS A 43 -15.28 -7.32 -22.64
N ARG A 44 -14.59 -6.99 -21.54
CA ARG A 44 -14.65 -5.64 -20.94
C ARG A 44 -13.57 -4.73 -21.52
N ASN A 45 -13.92 -3.46 -21.69
CA ASN A 45 -12.97 -2.38 -21.88
C ASN A 45 -13.08 -1.46 -20.67
N ILE A 46 -12.03 -1.40 -19.86
CA ILE A 46 -12.04 -0.63 -18.61
C ILE A 46 -11.64 0.83 -18.81
N PHE A 47 -10.96 1.15 -19.91
CA PHE A 47 -10.51 2.49 -20.25
C PHE A 47 -11.46 3.12 -21.28
N THR A 48 -11.71 4.42 -21.16
CA THR A 48 -12.40 5.15 -22.22
C THR A 48 -11.49 5.26 -23.45
N PRO A 49 -12.04 5.31 -24.68
CA PRO A 49 -11.24 5.50 -25.88
C PRO A 49 -10.36 6.75 -25.80
N ARG A 50 -10.91 7.84 -25.24
CA ARG A 50 -10.19 9.11 -25.10
C ARG A 50 -9.03 9.04 -24.10
N ALA A 51 -9.13 8.26 -23.03
CA ALA A 51 -8.01 8.02 -22.12
C ALA A 51 -6.85 7.35 -22.87
N LEU A 52 -7.14 6.37 -23.72
CA LEU A 52 -6.13 5.66 -24.51
C LEU A 52 -5.46 6.59 -25.54
N GLU A 53 -6.23 7.41 -26.25
CA GLU A 53 -5.68 8.41 -27.18
C GLU A 53 -4.73 9.40 -26.49
N LEU A 54 -5.07 9.84 -25.27
CA LEU A 54 -4.24 10.76 -24.49
C LEU A 54 -2.97 10.11 -23.96
N ILE A 55 -3.01 8.80 -23.66
CA ILE A 55 -1.81 8.01 -23.32
C ILE A 55 -0.89 7.93 -24.53
N GLU A 56 -1.41 7.54 -25.70
CA GLU A 56 -0.63 7.46 -26.94
C GLU A 56 -0.05 8.83 -27.34
N GLN A 57 -0.83 9.91 -27.14
CA GLN A 57 -0.34 11.27 -27.34
C GLN A 57 0.82 11.60 -26.40
N HIS A 58 0.68 11.30 -25.11
CA HIS A 58 1.75 11.53 -24.14
C HIS A 58 3.04 10.79 -24.52
N GLU A 59 2.94 9.53 -24.91
CA GLU A 59 4.09 8.69 -25.29
C GLU A 59 4.80 9.22 -26.54
N ARG A 60 4.03 9.68 -27.54
CA ARG A 60 4.56 10.23 -28.79
C ARG A 60 5.19 11.62 -28.61
N ASP A 61 4.55 12.50 -27.84
CA ASP A 61 4.93 13.91 -27.73
C ASP A 61 5.86 14.18 -26.53
N GLY A 62 6.02 13.21 -25.63
CA GLY A 62 6.83 13.32 -24.41
C GLY A 62 6.15 14.09 -23.27
N GLY A 63 4.84 14.35 -23.38
CA GLY A 63 4.11 15.18 -22.44
C GLY A 63 2.68 15.49 -22.88
N LEU A 64 1.88 16.04 -21.97
CA LEU A 64 0.57 16.64 -22.28
C LEU A 64 0.63 18.12 -21.90
N ASN A 65 -0.04 18.96 -22.69
CA ASN A 65 -0.31 20.34 -22.28
C ASN A 65 -1.36 20.37 -21.14
N PRO A 66 -1.55 21.49 -20.43
CA PRO A 66 -2.47 21.56 -19.29
C PRO A 66 -3.91 21.14 -19.64
N GLN A 67 -4.43 21.54 -20.79
CA GLN A 67 -5.79 21.20 -21.21
C GLN A 67 -5.97 19.69 -21.43
N HIS A 68 -5.02 19.05 -22.13
CA HIS A 68 -5.04 17.61 -22.34
C HIS A 68 -4.77 16.83 -21.05
N ALA A 69 -3.98 17.37 -20.12
CA ALA A 69 -3.77 16.77 -18.81
C ALA A 69 -5.06 16.78 -17.97
N ASP A 70 -5.79 17.90 -17.95
CA ASP A 70 -7.09 18.00 -17.26
C ASP A 70 -8.11 17.03 -17.87
N GLU A 71 -8.16 16.95 -19.20
CA GLU A 71 -9.01 15.99 -19.91
C GLU A 71 -8.62 14.55 -19.56
N PHE A 72 -7.33 14.24 -19.54
CA PHE A 72 -6.83 12.91 -19.19
C PHE A 72 -7.25 12.51 -17.77
N VAL A 73 -7.17 13.43 -16.79
CA VAL A 73 -7.62 13.16 -15.42
C VAL A 73 -9.11 12.80 -15.39
N GLN A 74 -9.96 13.53 -16.10
CA GLN A 74 -11.40 13.23 -16.15
C GLN A 74 -11.68 11.87 -16.82
N GLN A 75 -11.00 11.57 -17.92
CA GLN A 75 -11.18 10.31 -18.66
C GLN A 75 -10.63 9.11 -17.90
N ALA A 76 -9.48 9.25 -17.22
CA ALA A 76 -8.91 8.21 -16.38
C ALA A 76 -9.80 7.92 -15.16
N LEU A 77 -10.43 8.95 -14.57
CA LEU A 77 -11.31 8.79 -13.41
C LEU A 77 -12.51 7.87 -13.69
N GLU A 78 -13.01 7.83 -14.93
CA GLU A 78 -14.09 6.91 -15.32
C GLU A 78 -13.69 5.44 -15.19
N THR A 79 -12.40 5.11 -15.29
CA THR A 79 -11.90 3.73 -15.08
C THR A 79 -12.16 3.23 -13.65
N PHE A 80 -12.11 4.15 -12.68
CA PHE A 80 -12.18 3.83 -11.24
C PHE A 80 -13.55 4.14 -10.61
N ARG A 81 -14.48 4.66 -11.41
CA ARG A 81 -15.81 5.06 -10.93
C ARG A 81 -16.60 3.83 -10.48
N TRP A 82 -17.32 3.98 -9.38
CA TRP A 82 -18.26 2.95 -8.94
C TRP A 82 -19.46 2.85 -9.87
N HIS A 83 -19.82 1.62 -10.24
CA HIS A 83 -21.06 1.32 -10.96
C HIS A 83 -21.90 0.33 -10.16
N HIS A 84 -23.12 0.73 -9.81
CA HIS A 84 -24.08 -0.08 -9.05
C HIS A 84 -24.74 -1.21 -9.87
N THR A 85 -24.31 -1.41 -11.12
CA THR A 85 -24.81 -2.44 -12.02
C THR A 85 -23.70 -3.45 -12.33
N ALA A 86 -23.92 -4.70 -11.94
CA ALA A 86 -23.04 -5.80 -12.28
C ALA A 86 -23.15 -6.18 -13.77
N THR A 87 -22.09 -6.77 -14.31
CA THR A 87 -22.02 -7.26 -15.70
C THR A 87 -22.53 -8.70 -15.84
N VAL A 88 -22.80 -9.35 -14.70
CA VAL A 88 -23.22 -10.75 -14.54
C VAL A 88 -24.60 -10.86 -13.90
N THR A 89 -25.21 -12.04 -13.95
CA THR A 89 -26.46 -12.35 -13.23
C THR A 89 -26.21 -12.53 -11.73
N LEU A 90 -27.28 -12.54 -10.92
CA LEU A 90 -27.17 -12.79 -9.47
C LEU A 90 -26.60 -14.18 -9.18
N GLU A 91 -27.02 -15.21 -9.94
CA GLU A 91 -26.53 -16.58 -9.78
C GLU A 91 -25.02 -16.69 -10.09
N GLU A 92 -24.60 -16.11 -11.21
CA GLU A 92 -23.17 -16.04 -11.60
C GLU A 92 -22.34 -15.31 -10.54
N TYR A 93 -22.85 -14.20 -10.01
CA TYR A 93 -22.19 -13.48 -8.91
C TYR A 93 -22.08 -14.32 -7.64
N GLN A 94 -23.14 -15.04 -7.25
CA GLN A 94 -23.12 -15.92 -6.09
C GLN A 94 -22.08 -17.05 -6.25
N GLN A 95 -21.94 -17.62 -7.44
CA GLN A 95 -20.92 -18.63 -7.74
C GLN A 95 -19.49 -18.07 -7.58
N LEU A 96 -19.22 -16.88 -8.14
CA LEU A 96 -17.93 -16.21 -7.97
C LEU A 96 -17.64 -15.90 -6.49
N ASN A 97 -18.65 -15.40 -5.77
CA ASN A 97 -18.53 -14.98 -4.38
C ASN A 97 -18.35 -16.18 -3.43
N ALA A 98 -18.97 -17.32 -3.73
CA ALA A 98 -18.81 -18.56 -2.98
C ALA A 98 -17.37 -19.11 -3.07
N GLN A 99 -16.70 -18.94 -4.23
CA GLN A 99 -15.28 -19.26 -4.34
C GLN A 99 -14.43 -18.27 -3.53
N HIS A 100 -14.59 -16.97 -3.80
CA HIS A 100 -13.88 -15.93 -3.08
C HIS A 100 -14.50 -14.55 -3.36
N ARG A 101 -14.77 -13.75 -2.31
CA ARG A 101 -15.36 -12.40 -2.44
C ARG A 101 -14.61 -11.50 -3.41
N LEU A 102 -13.28 -11.56 -3.42
CA LEU A 102 -12.45 -10.81 -4.36
C LEU A 102 -12.64 -11.20 -5.83
N ILE A 103 -12.89 -12.48 -6.11
CA ILE A 103 -13.15 -12.91 -7.50
C ILE A 103 -14.43 -12.23 -7.99
N ALA A 104 -15.47 -12.21 -7.17
CA ALA A 104 -16.71 -11.50 -7.49
C ALA A 104 -16.48 -9.99 -7.66
N ASP A 105 -15.73 -9.36 -6.76
CA ASP A 105 -15.39 -7.93 -6.82
C ASP A 105 -14.66 -7.54 -8.12
N VAL A 106 -13.76 -8.39 -8.62
CA VAL A 106 -12.98 -8.10 -9.83
C VAL A 106 -13.73 -8.47 -11.12
N VAL A 107 -14.47 -9.57 -11.12
CA VAL A 107 -15.07 -10.14 -12.34
C VAL A 107 -16.46 -9.58 -12.63
N ALA A 108 -17.27 -9.31 -11.60
CA ALA A 108 -18.69 -8.98 -11.76
C ALA A 108 -18.96 -7.52 -12.15
N PHE A 109 -17.94 -6.66 -12.23
CA PHE A 109 -18.09 -5.22 -12.40
C PHE A 109 -17.44 -4.71 -13.69
N ARG A 110 -17.84 -3.50 -14.10
CA ARG A 110 -17.41 -2.88 -15.37
C ARG A 110 -15.93 -2.53 -15.40
N GLY A 111 -15.37 -2.13 -14.26
CA GLY A 111 -14.00 -1.66 -14.15
C GLY A 111 -13.45 -1.83 -12.73
N PRO A 112 -12.16 -1.53 -12.52
CA PRO A 112 -11.51 -1.62 -11.22
C PRO A 112 -11.89 -0.43 -10.33
N HIS A 113 -13.08 -0.45 -9.74
CA HIS A 113 -13.49 0.59 -8.81
C HIS A 113 -12.51 0.74 -7.64
N ILE A 114 -12.47 1.95 -7.07
CA ILE A 114 -11.68 2.23 -5.86
C ILE A 114 -12.11 1.27 -4.74
N ASN A 115 -11.18 0.45 -4.26
CA ASN A 115 -11.40 -0.40 -3.09
C ASN A 115 -11.43 0.45 -1.80
N HIS A 116 -10.43 1.30 -1.63
CA HIS A 116 -10.34 2.31 -0.58
C HIS A 116 -9.43 3.47 -1.02
N LEU A 117 -9.58 4.63 -0.37
CA LEU A 117 -8.61 5.74 -0.41
C LEU A 117 -8.13 6.02 1.01
N THR A 118 -6.84 5.82 1.24
CA THR A 118 -6.23 5.87 2.58
C THR A 118 -5.56 7.22 2.79
N PRO A 119 -6.07 8.09 3.69
CA PRO A 119 -5.36 9.31 4.07
C PRO A 119 -4.22 8.99 5.05
N ARG A 120 -3.25 9.90 5.12
CA ARG A 120 -2.13 9.83 6.07
C ARG A 120 -2.48 10.60 7.36
N THR A 121 -2.31 9.95 8.51
CA THR A 121 -2.30 10.59 9.84
C THR A 121 -0.90 10.60 10.44
N LEU A 122 -0.67 11.49 11.39
CA LEU A 122 0.55 11.54 12.21
C LEU A 122 0.43 10.70 13.48
N ASP A 123 -0.80 10.46 13.97
CA ASP A 123 -1.09 9.65 15.15
C ASP A 123 -2.31 8.76 14.87
N ILE A 124 -2.05 7.50 14.53
CA ILE A 124 -3.09 6.52 14.24
C ILE A 124 -3.85 6.09 15.50
N ASP A 125 -3.20 6.11 16.68
CA ASP A 125 -3.84 5.71 17.94
C ASP A 125 -4.91 6.74 18.32
N HIS A 126 -4.58 8.04 18.17
CA HIS A 126 -5.55 9.11 18.37
C HIS A 126 -6.73 9.02 17.40
N VAL A 127 -6.46 8.77 16.10
CA VAL A 127 -7.52 8.61 15.10
C VAL A 127 -8.39 7.39 15.43
N GLN A 128 -7.80 6.24 15.75
CA GLN A 128 -8.54 5.02 16.10
C GLN A 128 -9.49 5.24 17.28
N ALA A 129 -9.06 5.96 18.32
CA ALA A 129 -9.89 6.28 19.48
C ALA A 129 -11.06 7.24 19.16
N GLU A 130 -10.89 8.09 18.15
CA GLU A 130 -11.86 9.10 17.71
C GLU A 130 -12.86 8.58 16.66
N MET A 131 -12.52 7.50 15.96
CA MET A 131 -13.31 6.90 14.88
C MET A 131 -14.70 6.39 15.33
N PRO A 132 -14.86 5.63 16.45
CA PRO A 132 -16.18 5.20 16.93
C PRO A 132 -17.13 6.37 17.22
N LYS A 133 -16.61 7.49 17.73
CA LYS A 133 -17.39 8.71 18.03
C LYS A 133 -17.96 9.38 16.77
N ARG A 134 -17.44 9.02 15.60
CA ARG A 134 -17.87 9.51 14.27
C ARG A 134 -18.60 8.44 13.46
N GLY A 135 -18.99 7.32 14.08
CA GLY A 135 -19.77 6.27 13.42
C GLY A 135 -18.98 5.36 12.48
N ILE A 136 -17.65 5.36 12.56
CA ILE A 136 -16.76 4.52 11.73
C ILE A 136 -15.88 3.61 12.59
N PRO A 137 -16.45 2.68 13.37
CA PRO A 137 -15.66 1.84 14.28
C PRO A 137 -14.58 1.08 13.49
N PRO A 138 -13.28 1.27 13.83
CA PRO A 138 -12.19 0.53 13.20
C PRO A 138 -12.10 -0.87 13.78
N LYS A 139 -11.31 -1.72 13.11
CA LYS A 139 -10.78 -2.93 13.74
C LYS A 139 -9.95 -2.58 14.96
N ALA A 140 -9.99 -3.41 16.00
CA ALA A 140 -9.18 -3.24 17.19
C ALA A 140 -7.68 -3.44 16.88
N VAL A 141 -7.35 -4.37 15.99
CA VAL A 141 -5.95 -4.64 15.61
C VAL A 141 -5.46 -3.60 14.60
N ILE A 142 -4.39 -2.89 14.95
CA ILE A 142 -3.60 -2.07 14.02
C ILE A 142 -2.52 -2.98 13.41
N GLU A 143 -2.46 -3.03 12.08
CA GLU A 143 -1.39 -3.71 11.36
C GLU A 143 -0.11 -2.85 11.36
N GLY A 144 1.06 -3.51 11.41
CA GLY A 144 2.35 -2.84 11.44
C GLY A 144 3.09 -3.02 12.78
N PRO A 145 4.16 -2.24 13.04
CA PRO A 145 4.82 -2.21 14.35
C PRO A 145 3.88 -1.63 15.43
N PRO A 146 4.23 -1.81 16.73
CA PRO A 146 3.49 -1.15 17.80
C PRO A 146 3.75 0.37 17.78
N ARG A 147 3.15 1.10 18.72
CA ARG A 147 3.43 2.52 18.90
C ARG A 147 4.91 2.75 19.24
N ARG A 148 5.51 3.78 18.63
CA ARG A 148 6.94 4.11 18.71
C ARG A 148 7.16 5.63 18.67
N GLN A 149 8.23 6.10 19.30
CA GLN A 149 8.69 7.50 19.20
C GLN A 149 9.30 7.78 17.83
N CYS A 150 9.96 6.78 17.24
CA CYS A 150 10.49 6.78 15.89
C CYS A 150 9.73 5.73 15.06
N PRO A 151 8.54 6.08 14.51
CA PRO A 151 7.73 5.14 13.72
C PRO A 151 8.54 4.56 12.56
N ILE A 152 8.39 3.26 12.31
CA ILE A 152 9.04 2.53 11.22
C ILE A 152 7.99 1.96 10.26
N LEU A 153 8.31 1.85 8.98
CA LEU A 153 7.39 1.39 7.93
C LEU A 153 6.06 2.17 7.96
N LEU A 154 4.95 1.49 8.17
CA LEU A 154 3.66 2.11 8.39
C LEU A 154 2.83 1.32 9.41
N ARG A 155 1.87 2.01 10.00
CA ARG A 155 0.78 1.43 10.79
C ARG A 155 -0.55 1.70 10.10
N GLN A 156 -1.46 0.74 10.07
CA GLN A 156 -2.76 0.91 9.40
C GLN A 156 -3.90 0.18 10.13
N THR A 157 -5.12 0.68 9.96
CA THR A 157 -6.35 -0.04 10.36
C THR A 157 -7.47 0.27 9.37
N SER A 158 -8.46 -0.64 9.31
CA SER A 158 -9.61 -0.54 8.42
C SER A 158 -10.92 -0.43 9.19
N PHE A 159 -11.95 0.07 8.52
CA PHE A 159 -13.32 0.17 9.05
C PHE A 159 -14.32 -0.12 7.95
N LYS A 160 -15.52 -0.57 8.32
CA LYS A 160 -16.62 -0.72 7.37
C LYS A 160 -17.14 0.68 7.02
N ALA A 161 -17.06 1.07 5.75
CA ALA A 161 -17.49 2.40 5.32
C ALA A 161 -18.95 2.41 4.85
N LEU A 162 -19.30 1.59 3.86
CA LEU A 162 -20.62 1.61 3.21
C LEU A 162 -21.06 0.22 2.75
N ASP A 163 -22.34 -0.09 2.91
CA ASP A 163 -23.02 -1.19 2.21
C ASP A 163 -23.70 -0.63 0.96
N GLU A 164 -23.40 -1.19 -0.21
CA GLU A 164 -23.96 -0.71 -1.48
C GLU A 164 -24.90 -1.76 -2.09
N LYS A 165 -26.02 -1.27 -2.62
CA LYS A 165 -26.99 -2.09 -3.35
C LYS A 165 -26.47 -2.34 -4.76
N ILE A 166 -26.56 -3.59 -5.21
CA ILE A 166 -26.20 -3.99 -6.57
C ILE A 166 -27.42 -4.44 -7.34
N THR A 167 -27.50 -3.96 -8.58
CA THR A 167 -28.43 -4.44 -9.60
C THR A 167 -27.71 -5.43 -10.52
N PHE A 168 -28.27 -6.63 -10.70
CA PHE A 168 -27.68 -7.65 -11.58
C PHE A 168 -28.30 -7.64 -12.97
N LYS A 169 -27.56 -8.18 -13.94
CA LYS A 169 -28.03 -8.30 -15.32
C LYS A 169 -29.24 -9.23 -15.38
N GLY A 170 -30.31 -8.79 -16.05
CA GLY A 170 -31.52 -9.59 -16.28
C GLY A 170 -32.53 -9.60 -15.13
N GLN A 171 -32.29 -8.86 -14.04
CA GLN A 171 -33.28 -8.69 -12.96
C GLN A 171 -34.32 -7.63 -13.29
N ALA A 172 -35.57 -7.85 -12.85
CA ALA A 172 -36.65 -6.87 -12.90
C ALA A 172 -36.37 -5.70 -11.93
N ALA A 173 -36.92 -4.52 -12.24
CA ALA A 173 -36.78 -3.34 -11.39
C ALA A 173 -37.35 -3.60 -9.98
N GLY A 174 -36.50 -3.67 -8.97
CA GLY A 174 -36.90 -3.84 -7.56
C GLY A 174 -36.24 -5.01 -6.81
N GLU A 175 -35.62 -5.95 -7.52
CA GLU A 175 -34.79 -6.99 -6.89
C GLU A 175 -33.34 -6.49 -6.75
N PHE A 176 -32.81 -6.55 -5.52
CA PHE A 176 -31.46 -6.10 -5.20
C PHE A 176 -30.69 -7.22 -4.51
N GLY A 177 -29.41 -7.38 -4.84
CA GLY A 177 -28.46 -8.02 -3.93
C GLY A 177 -27.67 -6.96 -3.16
N SER A 178 -27.05 -7.38 -2.06
CA SER A 178 -26.14 -6.54 -1.27
C SER A 178 -24.69 -6.94 -1.55
N HIS A 179 -23.85 -5.95 -1.83
CA HIS A 179 -22.41 -6.11 -1.82
C HIS A 179 -21.82 -5.28 -0.70
N SER A 180 -21.34 -5.98 0.31
CA SER A 180 -20.58 -5.38 1.39
C SER A 180 -19.12 -5.41 0.95
N ALA A 181 -18.57 -4.29 0.47
CA ALA A 181 -17.16 -4.30 0.03
C ALA A 181 -16.43 -2.97 0.14
N ARG A 182 -17.08 -1.88 0.54
CA ARG A 182 -16.38 -0.62 0.74
C ARG A 182 -15.88 -0.53 2.17
N PHE A 183 -14.60 -0.83 2.32
CA PHE A 183 -13.86 -0.57 3.53
C PHE A 183 -13.16 0.78 3.38
N GLY A 184 -13.11 1.53 4.48
CA GLY A 184 -12.19 2.63 4.60
C GLY A 184 -10.92 2.16 5.31
N GLU A 185 -9.84 2.89 5.10
CA GLU A 185 -8.55 2.62 5.74
C GLU A 185 -7.92 3.95 6.17
N ILE A 186 -7.07 3.90 7.19
CA ILE A 186 -6.22 5.00 7.64
C ILE A 186 -4.80 4.47 7.85
N GLU A 187 -3.79 5.27 7.48
CA GLU A 187 -2.39 4.89 7.67
C GLU A 187 -1.56 6.00 8.35
N GLN A 188 -0.56 5.58 9.13
CA GLN A 188 0.53 6.42 9.62
C GLN A 188 1.84 5.91 9.05
N ARG A 189 2.55 6.73 8.28
CA ARG A 189 3.84 6.38 7.66
C ARG A 189 5.02 6.87 8.52
N GLY A 190 5.90 5.94 8.86
CA GLY A 190 7.17 6.15 9.53
C GLY A 190 8.36 6.13 8.58
N VAL A 191 9.55 5.80 9.09
CA VAL A 191 10.80 5.74 8.33
C VAL A 191 10.92 4.46 7.51
N ALA A 192 11.50 4.57 6.31
CA ALA A 192 11.86 3.46 5.45
C ALA A 192 13.03 2.67 6.06
N LEU A 193 12.91 1.35 6.08
CA LEU A 193 13.93 0.46 6.64
C LEU A 193 14.89 -0.05 5.57
N THR A 194 16.15 -0.23 5.94
CA THR A 194 17.15 -0.94 5.13
C THR A 194 16.85 -2.45 5.10
N THR A 195 17.55 -3.23 4.28
CA THR A 195 17.47 -4.70 4.34
C THR A 195 17.69 -5.24 5.75
N LYS A 196 18.65 -4.67 6.49
CA LYS A 196 18.95 -5.05 7.87
C LYS A 196 17.80 -4.70 8.82
N GLY A 197 17.26 -3.49 8.72
CA GLY A 197 16.10 -3.08 9.52
C GLY A 197 14.85 -3.90 9.22
N ARG A 198 14.63 -4.25 7.94
CA ARG A 198 13.54 -5.13 7.51
C ARG A 198 13.67 -6.54 8.09
N ALA A 199 14.86 -7.13 8.05
CA ALA A 199 15.10 -8.44 8.63
C ALA A 199 14.78 -8.46 10.14
N LEU A 200 15.24 -7.44 10.88
CA LEU A 200 14.92 -7.31 12.31
C LEU A 200 13.41 -7.10 12.55
N TYR A 201 12.75 -6.29 11.72
CA TYR A 201 11.30 -6.09 11.80
C TYR A 201 10.54 -7.42 11.60
N ASP A 202 10.91 -8.19 10.57
CA ASP A 202 10.25 -9.45 10.24
C ASP A 202 10.50 -10.52 11.33
N GLU A 203 11.72 -10.59 11.87
CA GLU A 203 12.08 -11.45 13.01
C GLU A 203 11.19 -11.17 14.23
N LEU A 204 11.12 -9.91 14.66
CA LEU A 204 10.34 -9.49 15.83
C LEU A 204 8.83 -9.67 15.61
N LEU A 205 8.33 -9.43 14.40
CA LEU A 205 6.93 -9.66 14.07
C LEU A 205 6.58 -11.16 14.11
N ASN A 206 7.46 -12.03 13.62
CA ASN A 206 7.27 -13.47 13.67
C ASN A 206 7.33 -13.98 15.11
N GLN A 207 8.29 -13.51 15.90
CA GLN A 207 8.36 -13.83 17.34
C GLN A 207 7.08 -13.44 18.08
N ALA A 208 6.53 -12.24 17.82
CA ALA A 208 5.27 -11.82 18.44
C ALA A 208 4.08 -12.70 18.02
N ARG A 209 4.04 -13.15 16.77
CA ARG A 209 3.00 -14.07 16.27
C ARG A 209 3.12 -15.46 16.88
N GLU A 210 4.35 -15.95 17.04
CA GLU A 210 4.64 -17.23 17.70
C GLU A 210 4.27 -17.18 19.19
N GLU A 211 4.59 -16.10 19.90
CA GLU A 211 4.24 -15.91 21.31
C GLU A 211 2.71 -15.80 21.51
N LEU A 212 1.98 -15.17 20.58
CA LEU A 212 0.52 -15.15 20.64
C LEU A 212 -0.09 -16.55 20.41
N GLY A 213 0.54 -17.39 19.59
CA GLY A 213 0.07 -18.75 19.29
C GLY A 213 -1.25 -18.83 18.52
N ALA A 214 -1.79 -17.68 18.09
CA ALA A 214 -3.05 -17.55 17.38
C ALA A 214 -2.97 -16.39 16.38
N PHE A 215 -3.96 -16.29 15.48
CA PHE A 215 -4.07 -15.14 14.60
C PHE A 215 -4.60 -13.92 15.37
N PRO A 216 -4.01 -12.73 15.18
CA PRO A 216 -4.57 -11.49 15.72
C PRO A 216 -5.99 -11.26 15.21
N ASN A 217 -6.93 -11.02 16.13
CA ASN A 217 -8.33 -10.72 15.87
C ASN A 217 -8.87 -9.81 16.98
N GLU A 218 -10.15 -9.44 16.87
CA GLU A 218 -10.80 -8.55 17.84
C GLU A 218 -10.78 -9.10 19.29
N ALA A 219 -10.87 -10.43 19.47
CA ALA A 219 -10.93 -11.05 20.79
C ALA A 219 -9.58 -11.09 21.52
N ASN A 220 -8.47 -11.14 20.77
CA ASN A 220 -7.11 -11.18 21.34
C ASN A 220 -6.29 -9.91 21.07
N ALA A 221 -6.92 -8.85 20.54
CA ALA A 221 -6.23 -7.62 20.14
C ALA A 221 -5.38 -7.01 21.25
N ALA A 222 -5.92 -6.88 22.47
CA ALA A 222 -5.19 -6.31 23.61
C ALA A 222 -3.95 -7.13 23.99
N GLN A 223 -4.07 -8.47 23.97
CA GLN A 223 -2.95 -9.38 24.23
C GLN A 223 -1.91 -9.28 23.13
N TYR A 224 -2.34 -9.25 21.86
CA TYR A 224 -1.45 -9.12 20.72
C TYR A 224 -0.64 -7.81 20.77
N VAL A 225 -1.29 -6.69 21.09
CA VAL A 225 -0.61 -5.39 21.24
C VAL A 225 0.43 -5.44 22.35
N ALA A 226 0.10 -6.01 23.52
CA ALA A 226 1.05 -6.13 24.64
C ALA A 226 2.28 -6.99 24.29
N ILE A 227 2.07 -8.11 23.57
CA ILE A 227 3.17 -8.96 23.08
C ILE A 227 4.01 -8.18 22.06
N LEU A 228 3.36 -7.49 21.12
CA LEU A 228 4.04 -6.74 20.08
C LEU A 228 4.92 -5.64 20.68
N GLU A 229 4.42 -4.86 21.65
CA GLU A 229 5.18 -3.84 22.39
C GLU A 229 6.39 -4.44 23.12
N LYS A 230 6.18 -5.56 23.84
CA LYS A 230 7.26 -6.27 24.54
C LYS A 230 8.36 -6.72 23.60
N VAL A 231 8.00 -7.38 22.50
CA VAL A 231 8.97 -7.95 21.55
C VAL A 231 9.70 -6.84 20.78
N PHE A 232 9.00 -5.79 20.35
CA PHE A 232 9.60 -4.66 19.62
C PHE A 232 10.42 -3.70 20.48
N ALA A 233 10.48 -3.89 21.81
CA ALA A 233 11.46 -3.22 22.65
C ALA A 233 12.91 -3.53 22.22
N ALA A 234 13.14 -4.65 21.52
CA ALA A 234 14.42 -4.99 20.92
C ALA A 234 14.78 -4.16 19.66
N PHE A 235 13.83 -3.40 19.10
CA PHE A 235 14.08 -2.52 17.96
C PHE A 235 14.41 -1.10 18.48
N PRO A 236 15.57 -0.49 18.13
CA PRO A 236 15.95 0.85 18.61
C PRO A 236 14.91 1.93 18.30
N ASP A 237 14.47 2.68 19.31
CA ASP A 237 13.43 3.72 19.17
C ASP A 237 13.98 5.15 19.21
N ASN A 238 15.18 5.31 18.65
CA ASN A 238 15.90 6.57 18.56
C ASN A 238 16.50 6.72 17.15
N TYR A 239 16.23 7.83 16.45
CA TYR A 239 16.71 8.02 15.08
C TYR A 239 18.24 7.99 14.94
N ALA A 240 18.99 8.45 15.95
CA ALA A 240 20.45 8.37 15.91
C ALA A 240 20.95 6.91 15.98
N GLU A 241 20.35 6.08 16.84
CA GLU A 241 20.67 4.65 16.93
C GLU A 241 20.26 3.90 15.66
N LEU A 242 19.06 4.18 15.12
CA LEU A 242 18.59 3.61 13.86
C LEU A 242 19.55 3.91 12.70
N ARG A 243 20.08 5.13 12.66
CA ARG A 243 21.05 5.57 11.65
C ARG A 243 22.41 4.89 11.84
N GLN A 244 22.95 4.93 13.06
CA GLN A 244 24.27 4.36 13.38
C GLN A 244 24.31 2.84 13.18
N GLN A 245 23.19 2.16 13.43
CA GLN A 245 23.06 0.72 13.20
C GLN A 245 22.61 0.37 11.78
N GLU A 246 22.45 1.36 10.90
CA GLU A 246 22.01 1.20 9.50
C GLU A 246 20.70 0.43 9.37
N LEU A 247 19.76 0.66 10.29
CA LEU A 247 18.44 0.02 10.30
C LEU A 247 17.42 0.78 9.45
N ALA A 248 17.62 2.08 9.23
CA ALA A 248 16.69 2.92 8.48
C ALA A 248 17.43 3.86 7.53
N TYR A 249 16.72 4.32 6.50
CA TYR A 249 17.22 5.33 5.57
C TYR A 249 16.95 6.74 6.08
N PHE A 250 17.89 7.65 5.82
CA PHE A 250 17.83 9.04 6.25
C PHE A 250 18.18 9.99 5.10
N ARG A 251 17.66 11.21 5.17
CA ARG A 251 18.11 12.34 4.35
C ARG A 251 18.99 13.25 5.19
N TYR A 252 20.05 13.77 4.59
CA TYR A 252 21.00 14.66 5.23
C TYR A 252 20.87 16.08 4.67
N PHE A 253 21.00 17.07 5.55
CA PHE A 253 20.84 18.48 5.21
C PHE A 253 21.95 19.31 5.85
N VAL A 254 22.49 20.28 5.11
CA VAL A 254 23.45 21.24 5.65
C VAL A 254 22.68 22.37 6.33
N ASN A 255 22.91 22.56 7.64
CA ASN A 255 22.22 23.61 8.42
C ASN A 255 22.92 24.97 8.30
N GLN A 256 24.24 24.96 8.18
CA GLN A 256 25.08 26.16 8.06
C GLN A 256 26.24 25.87 7.11
N THR A 257 26.59 26.85 6.27
CA THR A 257 27.77 26.75 5.41
C THR A 257 29.03 26.90 6.26
N PRO A 258 30.00 25.96 6.23
CA PRO A 258 31.11 26.00 7.17
C PRO A 258 32.14 27.06 6.79
N GLY A 259 32.68 27.73 7.82
CA GLY A 259 34.04 28.27 7.80
C GLY A 259 35.06 27.30 8.42
N GLN A 260 34.66 26.06 8.72
CA GLN A 260 35.43 25.04 9.41
C GLN A 260 35.39 23.73 8.62
N ASP A 261 36.55 23.11 8.42
CA ASP A 261 36.66 21.80 7.78
C ASP A 261 36.29 20.68 8.77
N PHE A 262 35.64 19.63 8.28
CA PHE A 262 35.29 18.43 9.06
C PHE A 262 36.01 17.20 8.48
N ASP A 263 36.45 16.28 9.32
CA ASP A 263 37.14 15.05 8.88
C ASP A 263 36.15 13.91 8.57
N SER A 264 34.88 14.05 8.97
CA SER A 264 33.84 13.04 8.74
C SER A 264 32.42 13.60 8.85
N LEU A 265 31.46 12.89 8.26
CA LEU A 265 30.03 13.16 8.42
C LEU A 265 29.60 13.15 9.89
N GLU A 266 30.11 12.22 10.71
CA GLU A 266 29.78 12.14 12.13
C GLU A 266 30.25 13.36 12.92
N GLN A 267 31.41 13.91 12.57
CA GLN A 267 31.90 15.15 13.17
C GLN A 267 31.03 16.33 12.76
N ALA A 268 30.65 16.42 11.48
CA ALA A 268 29.76 17.46 10.98
C ALA A 268 28.36 17.40 11.65
N ILE A 269 27.83 16.19 11.88
CA ILE A 269 26.56 15.99 12.62
C ILE A 269 26.71 16.42 14.07
N ARG A 270 27.77 15.97 14.77
CA ARG A 270 28.03 16.34 16.18
C ARG A 270 28.24 17.85 16.37
N ALA A 271 28.84 18.51 15.38
CA ALA A 271 29.03 19.96 15.36
C ALA A 271 27.75 20.74 14.96
N GLY A 272 26.67 20.04 14.57
CA GLY A 272 25.42 20.66 14.12
C GLY A 272 25.46 21.24 12.71
N ALA A 273 26.56 21.05 11.96
CA ALA A 273 26.69 21.51 10.58
C ALA A 273 25.82 20.69 9.62
N VAL A 274 25.60 19.41 9.93
CA VAL A 274 24.67 18.52 9.21
C VAL A 274 23.57 18.06 10.15
N SER A 275 22.32 18.17 9.72
CA SER A 275 21.19 17.45 10.32
C SER A 275 20.82 16.24 9.47
N PHE A 276 20.08 15.31 10.06
CA PHE A 276 19.48 14.20 9.34
C PHE A 276 18.02 14.05 9.76
N GLU A 277 17.18 13.66 8.80
CA GLU A 277 15.77 13.36 9.02
C GLU A 277 15.42 11.97 8.49
N PRO A 278 14.48 11.25 9.12
CA PRO A 278 14.02 9.95 8.63
C PRO A 278 13.45 10.07 7.22
N LEU A 279 13.91 9.21 6.31
CA LEU A 279 13.30 9.10 4.98
C LEU A 279 11.97 8.35 5.11
N VAL A 280 10.85 9.03 4.81
CA VAL A 280 9.51 8.45 4.94
C VAL A 280 9.36 7.20 4.08
N TYR A 281 8.70 6.17 4.62
CA TYR A 281 8.35 4.96 3.90
C TYR A 281 7.20 5.22 2.93
N GLU A 282 7.45 5.00 1.64
CA GLU A 282 6.53 5.24 0.53
C GLU A 282 5.98 3.94 -0.08
N ASP A 283 6.18 2.78 0.55
CA ASP A 283 5.60 1.52 0.09
C ASP A 283 4.55 0.98 1.09
N PHE A 284 4.24 -0.31 0.99
CA PHE A 284 3.18 -0.99 1.74
C PHE A 284 3.77 -2.15 2.54
N LEU A 285 3.16 -2.54 3.66
CA LEU A 285 3.66 -3.70 4.41
C LEU A 285 3.60 -4.95 3.52
N PRO A 286 4.58 -5.86 3.61
CA PRO A 286 4.65 -7.06 2.76
C PRO A 286 3.42 -7.98 2.91
N VAL A 287 2.75 -7.92 4.07
CA VAL A 287 1.55 -8.72 4.39
C VAL A 287 0.26 -7.92 4.18
N SER A 288 0.30 -6.61 3.88
CA SER A 288 -0.92 -5.82 3.61
C SER A 288 -1.70 -6.33 2.42
N ALA A 289 -1.09 -7.01 1.44
CA ALA A 289 -1.88 -7.69 0.40
C ALA A 289 -2.77 -8.78 1.02
N ALA A 290 -2.20 -9.64 1.88
CA ALA A 290 -2.95 -10.65 2.61
C ALA A 290 -3.91 -10.04 3.65
N GLY A 291 -3.59 -8.87 4.25
CA GLY A 291 -4.43 -8.12 5.19
C GLY A 291 -5.61 -7.37 4.55
N ILE A 292 -5.40 -6.79 3.35
CA ILE A 292 -6.45 -6.25 2.47
C ILE A 292 -7.36 -7.39 2.02
N PHE A 293 -6.81 -8.56 1.69
CA PHE A 293 -7.63 -9.73 1.43
C PHE A 293 -8.33 -10.21 2.71
N GLN A 294 -7.64 -10.34 3.85
CA GLN A 294 -8.20 -10.81 5.13
C GLN A 294 -9.28 -9.91 5.70
N SER A 295 -9.14 -8.58 5.59
CA SER A 295 -10.14 -7.61 6.01
C SER A 295 -11.43 -7.67 5.19
N ASN A 296 -11.31 -8.05 3.91
CA ASN A 296 -12.43 -8.41 3.06
C ASN A 296 -12.95 -9.86 3.29
N LEU A 297 -12.19 -10.75 3.93
CA LEU A 297 -12.44 -12.20 3.92
C LEU A 297 -13.14 -12.79 5.15
N GLY A 298 -13.06 -12.17 6.32
CA GLY A 298 -13.36 -12.93 7.55
C GLY A 298 -12.33 -14.04 7.80
N ASP A 299 -12.37 -14.66 8.97
CA ASP A 299 -11.26 -15.41 9.61
C ASP A 299 -10.72 -16.68 8.90
N SER A 300 -11.05 -16.94 7.64
CA SER A 300 -10.79 -18.22 6.99
C SER A 300 -10.12 -18.09 5.61
N ALA A 301 -8.79 -17.91 5.56
CA ALA A 301 -7.98 -18.46 4.46
C ALA A 301 -6.47 -18.38 4.77
N ARG A 302 -5.81 -19.55 4.77
CA ARG A 302 -4.35 -19.71 4.67
C ARG A 302 -4.01 -20.17 3.26
N SER A 303 -2.97 -19.59 2.64
CA SER A 303 -2.22 -20.26 1.58
C SER A 303 -0.75 -19.82 1.61
N HIS A 304 0.16 -20.79 1.74
CA HIS A 304 1.60 -20.59 1.57
C HIS A 304 1.87 -20.28 0.09
N TYR A 305 2.41 -19.11 -0.22
CA TYR A 305 2.77 -18.72 -1.59
C TYR A 305 4.27 -18.97 -1.84
N GLU A 306 4.62 -19.81 -2.81
CA GLU A 306 5.98 -19.91 -3.34
C GLU A 306 6.31 -18.66 -4.17
N ALA A 307 7.29 -17.86 -3.73
CA ALA A 307 7.46 -16.46 -4.17
C ALA A 307 8.13 -16.24 -5.54
N HIS A 308 9.02 -17.13 -6.00
CA HIS A 308 9.93 -16.82 -7.12
C HIS A 308 9.29 -17.01 -8.51
N SER A 309 8.52 -18.10 -8.72
CA SER A 309 7.82 -18.35 -10.00
C SER A 309 6.79 -17.27 -10.33
N ASN A 310 6.19 -16.68 -9.29
CA ASN A 310 5.11 -15.70 -9.44
C ASN A 310 5.58 -14.31 -9.88
N LYS A 311 6.84 -13.93 -9.61
CA LYS A 311 7.36 -12.60 -9.95
C LYS A 311 7.57 -12.44 -11.46
N HIS A 312 8.08 -13.49 -12.13
CA HIS A 312 8.31 -13.48 -13.56
C HIS A 312 7.01 -13.32 -14.36
N GLU A 313 5.98 -14.12 -14.03
CA GLU A 313 4.68 -14.01 -14.68
C GLU A 313 4.03 -12.64 -14.42
N PHE A 314 4.19 -12.09 -13.22
CA PHE A 314 3.72 -10.73 -12.93
C PHE A 314 4.42 -9.66 -13.78
N HIS A 315 5.75 -9.73 -13.94
CA HIS A 315 6.51 -8.80 -14.80
C HIS A 315 6.13 -8.94 -16.27
N LYS A 316 5.89 -10.16 -16.74
CA LYS A 316 5.41 -10.43 -18.09
C LYS A 316 4.03 -9.79 -18.33
N ALA A 317 3.11 -9.95 -17.38
CA ALA A 317 1.78 -9.32 -17.46
C ALA A 317 1.84 -7.78 -17.35
N LEU A 318 2.78 -7.25 -16.58
CA LEU A 318 3.02 -5.81 -16.43
C LEU A 318 3.70 -5.18 -17.67
N GLY A 319 4.38 -5.99 -18.50
CA GLY A 319 5.17 -5.54 -19.64
C GLY A 319 6.53 -4.91 -19.25
N ARG A 320 6.90 -4.95 -17.97
CA ARG A 320 8.18 -4.45 -17.45
C ARG A 320 8.49 -5.01 -16.06
N GLU A 321 9.74 -4.88 -15.65
CA GLU A 321 10.15 -5.18 -14.28
C GLU A 321 9.67 -4.11 -13.29
N THR A 322 9.34 -4.56 -12.08
CA THR A 322 9.10 -3.68 -10.93
C THR A 322 10.43 -3.14 -10.41
N ILE A 323 10.41 -1.89 -9.94
CA ILE A 323 11.58 -1.25 -9.34
C ILE A 323 11.81 -1.79 -7.92
N ASP A 324 13.07 -1.98 -7.55
CA ASP A 324 13.49 -2.29 -6.17
C ASP A 324 13.38 -1.04 -5.30
N GLU A 325 12.48 -1.05 -4.33
CA GLU A 325 12.23 0.07 -3.45
C GLU A 325 13.42 0.37 -2.52
N LEU A 326 14.16 -0.64 -2.08
CA LEU A 326 15.30 -0.47 -1.18
C LEU A 326 16.41 0.29 -1.88
N LYS A 327 16.60 0.01 -3.18
CA LYS A 327 17.50 0.78 -4.04
C LYS A 327 17.06 2.24 -4.15
N LEU A 328 15.76 2.52 -4.33
CA LEU A 328 15.25 3.90 -4.40
C LEU A 328 15.52 4.70 -3.12
N TYR A 329 15.33 4.08 -1.96
CA TYR A 329 15.65 4.72 -0.68
C TYR A 329 17.15 4.93 -0.50
N ALA A 330 17.97 3.94 -0.86
CA ALA A 330 19.42 4.05 -0.83
C ALA A 330 19.93 5.18 -1.74
N ASP A 331 19.41 5.26 -2.97
CA ASP A 331 19.77 6.30 -3.93
C ASP A 331 19.37 7.69 -3.43
N THR A 332 18.22 7.82 -2.75
CA THR A 332 17.77 9.08 -2.14
C THR A 332 18.68 9.51 -1.00
N GLN A 333 19.03 8.58 -0.10
CA GLN A 333 20.00 8.83 0.96
C GLN A 333 21.35 9.27 0.37
N GLN A 334 21.84 8.55 -0.64
CA GLN A 334 23.11 8.82 -1.29
C GLN A 334 23.14 10.20 -1.97
N ARG A 335 22.08 10.60 -2.68
CA ARG A 335 21.97 11.95 -3.26
C ARG A 335 22.06 13.04 -2.20
N SER A 336 21.37 12.87 -1.07
CA SER A 336 21.44 13.85 0.03
C SER A 336 22.84 13.94 0.66
N LEU A 337 23.54 12.80 0.80
CA LEU A 337 24.92 12.76 1.28
C LEU A 337 25.90 13.43 0.32
N GLN A 338 25.76 13.17 -0.99
CA GLN A 338 26.60 13.79 -2.02
C GLN A 338 26.42 15.31 -2.04
N GLU A 339 25.19 15.79 -1.86
CA GLU A 339 24.92 17.22 -1.76
C GLU A 339 25.55 17.83 -0.51
N CYS A 340 25.46 17.16 0.65
CA CYS A 340 26.18 17.58 1.85
C CYS A 340 27.69 17.63 1.61
N ALA A 341 28.28 16.59 1.04
CA ALA A 341 29.72 16.55 0.76
C ALA A 341 30.14 17.70 -0.17
N ARG A 342 29.37 17.96 -1.22
CA ARG A 342 29.60 19.06 -2.17
C ARG A 342 29.56 20.44 -1.49
N VAL A 343 28.57 20.69 -0.63
CA VAL A 343 28.40 21.97 0.06
C VAL A 343 29.46 22.18 1.14
N LEU A 344 29.84 21.11 1.85
CA LEU A 344 30.82 21.12 2.94
C LEU A 344 32.27 20.96 2.46
N ARG A 345 32.48 20.66 1.16
CA ARG A 345 33.80 20.37 0.55
C ARG A 345 34.51 19.18 1.19
N LEU A 346 33.75 18.13 1.50
CA LEU A 346 34.22 16.86 2.06
C LEU A 346 34.56 15.82 0.99
#